data_AF-A0A2E1VQU7-F1
#
_entry.id   AF-A0A2E1VQU7-F1
#
_cell.length_a   1.000
_cell.length_b   1.000
_cell.length_c   1.000
_cell.angle_alpha   90.00
_cell.angle_beta   90.00
_cell.angle_gamma   90.00
#
_symmetry.space_group_name_H-M   'P 1'
#
loop_
_entity.id
_entity.type
_entity.pdbx_description
1 polymer ?
#
loop_
_entity_poly.entity_id
_entity_poly.type
_entity_poly.pdbx_seq_one_letter_code
_entity_poly.pdbx_strand_id
1 'polypeptide(L)'
;MILTLALSLAPQFSTGPQPVAPYGLPHTQPSAPISQGQGSGGPAVIEDFEAYVVGVGSAENIGSTFLDDTTITGTGQGPGLTLAGTFYSCTGGSLQWNGDTYFGLPTKTFLANSGDSTLYVGYAVPQASVGFGLHAFSGFADTATVEAYDTSGSLVDTVTVNVPGPATVPVTLTGPNIQRVIIRGTYSWSPIIDDHDFDGGTSCGLQLSVSGSCPGPMTFTVNGGAPGDPCKFGYAFGTGSFVIPSGPCAGTVTGLDGTATPVPGTFLFDGAGQVNQTFFVPPGACGAVYVQAINLADCCTSNVILIP
;
A
#
# COMPACT_ATOMS: atom_id res chain seq x y z
N MET A 1 16.97 42.66 -43.20
CA MET A 1 15.81 42.86 -42.32
C MET A 1 15.11 41.51 -42.22
N ILE A 2 15.45 40.70 -41.21
CA ILE A 2 14.95 39.34 -41.03
C ILE A 2 13.83 39.43 -39.98
N LEU A 3 12.62 39.08 -40.40
CA LEU A 3 11.41 39.14 -39.58
C LEU A 3 11.21 37.77 -38.92
N THR A 4 11.44 37.68 -37.61
CA THR A 4 11.22 36.47 -36.82
C THR A 4 9.75 36.41 -36.40
N LEU A 5 9.02 35.39 -36.85
CA LEU A 5 7.64 35.12 -36.47
C LEU A 5 7.63 34.21 -35.24
N ALA A 6 7.22 34.72 -34.08
CA ALA A 6 7.02 33.91 -32.87
C ALA A 6 5.55 33.49 -32.81
N LEU A 7 5.28 32.19 -32.98
CA LEU A 7 3.96 31.59 -32.80
C LEU A 7 3.81 31.22 -31.31
N SER A 8 2.96 31.95 -30.60
CA SER A 8 2.54 31.63 -29.23
C SER A 8 1.30 30.75 -29.29
N LEU A 9 1.43 29.49 -28.87
CA LEU A 9 0.31 28.57 -28.65
C LEU A 9 0.05 28.52 -27.14
N ALA A 10 -0.93 29.29 -26.68
CA ALA A 10 -1.50 29.13 -25.34
C ALA A 10 -2.69 28.16 -25.43
N PRO A 11 -2.79 27.14 -24.56
CA PRO A 11 -3.97 26.29 -24.50
C PRO A 11 -5.13 27.07 -23.88
N GLN A 12 -6.26 27.15 -24.59
CA GLN A 12 -7.51 27.66 -24.07
C GLN A 12 -8.19 26.56 -23.23
N PHE A 13 -8.12 26.67 -21.91
CA PHE A 13 -8.95 25.87 -21.02
C PHE A 13 -10.38 26.42 -21.04
N SER A 14 -11.34 25.54 -21.34
CA SER A 14 -12.77 25.83 -21.26
C SER A 14 -13.23 25.81 -19.81
N THR A 15 -13.82 26.91 -19.33
CA THR A 15 -14.33 27.08 -17.95
C THR A 15 -15.81 26.73 -17.81
N GLY A 16 -16.35 25.90 -18.70
CA GLY A 16 -17.74 25.45 -18.60
C GLY A 16 -17.92 24.45 -17.43
N PRO A 17 -18.94 24.60 -16.57
CA PRO A 17 -19.27 23.58 -15.59
C PRO A 17 -19.64 22.27 -16.30
N GLN A 18 -18.84 21.23 -16.08
CA GLN A 18 -19.15 19.88 -16.56
C GLN A 18 -20.35 19.33 -15.79
N PRO A 19 -21.35 18.76 -16.47
CA PRO A 19 -22.45 18.08 -15.80
C PRO A 19 -21.92 16.86 -15.03
N VAL A 20 -22.41 16.68 -13.80
CA VAL A 20 -22.08 15.54 -12.95
C VAL A 20 -22.51 14.25 -13.65
N ALA A 21 -21.56 13.39 -13.98
CA ALA A 21 -21.85 12.10 -14.59
C ALA A 21 -22.61 11.20 -13.60
N PRO A 22 -23.61 10.43 -14.05
CA PRO A 22 -24.29 9.46 -13.20
C PRO A 22 -23.30 8.38 -12.76
N TYR A 23 -23.31 8.05 -11.46
CA TYR A 23 -22.52 6.98 -10.84
C TYR A 23 -22.46 5.72 -11.73
N GLY A 24 -21.28 5.45 -12.28
CA GLY A 24 -20.99 4.26 -13.07
C GLY A 24 -20.80 3.04 -12.19
N LEU A 25 -21.30 1.89 -12.66
CA LEU A 25 -21.10 0.58 -12.07
C LEU A 25 -19.60 0.20 -12.07
N PRO A 26 -19.13 -0.65 -11.14
CA PRO A 26 -17.74 -1.07 -11.06
C PRO A 26 -17.27 -1.68 -12.38
N HIS A 27 -16.20 -1.12 -12.95
CA HIS A 27 -15.54 -1.63 -14.12
C HIS A 27 -14.68 -2.83 -13.70
N THR A 28 -15.07 -4.05 -14.09
CA THR A 28 -14.22 -5.23 -13.91
C THR A 28 -13.18 -5.27 -15.02
N GLN A 29 -11.99 -4.72 -14.75
CA GLN A 29 -10.87 -4.84 -15.68
C GLN A 29 -10.14 -6.18 -15.48
N PRO A 30 -9.68 -6.86 -16.54
CA PRO A 30 -8.80 -8.00 -16.40
C PRO A 30 -7.38 -7.50 -16.15
N SER A 31 -6.98 -7.37 -14.88
CA SER A 31 -5.58 -7.18 -14.51
C SER A 31 -4.80 -8.42 -14.95
N ALA A 32 -3.76 -8.23 -15.77
CA ALA A 32 -2.78 -9.28 -15.97
C ALA A 32 -2.17 -9.61 -14.59
N PRO A 33 -2.00 -10.88 -14.20
CA PRO A 33 -1.42 -11.20 -12.90
C PRO A 33 0.02 -10.69 -12.90
N ILE A 34 0.26 -9.59 -12.17
CA ILE A 34 1.61 -9.22 -11.77
C ILE A 34 2.11 -10.41 -10.95
N SER A 35 3.22 -10.99 -11.39
CA SER A 35 3.85 -12.13 -10.74
C SER A 35 4.25 -11.73 -9.32
N GLN A 36 3.38 -12.00 -8.35
CA GLN A 36 3.64 -11.84 -6.93
C GLN A 36 4.89 -12.67 -6.56
N GLY A 37 6.03 -11.99 -6.43
CA GLY A 37 7.14 -12.56 -5.69
C GLY A 37 6.66 -12.75 -4.26
N GLN A 38 6.63 -14.00 -3.79
CA GLN A 38 6.21 -14.35 -2.42
C GLN A 38 7.16 -13.73 -1.39
N GLY A 39 7.00 -12.44 -1.12
CA GLY A 39 7.41 -11.81 0.13
C GLY A 39 6.41 -12.19 1.21
N SER A 40 6.90 -12.52 2.39
CA SER A 40 6.14 -13.00 3.55
C SER A 40 5.31 -11.89 4.24
N GLY A 41 4.73 -10.97 3.48
CA GLY A 41 3.76 -9.95 3.89
C GLY A 41 2.32 -10.49 3.82
N GLY A 42 1.32 -9.66 4.01
CA GLY A 42 -0.09 -10.08 3.99
C GLY A 42 -0.60 -10.25 2.57
N PRO A 43 -1.91 -10.32 2.36
CA PRO A 43 -2.42 -10.12 1.02
C PRO A 43 -2.04 -8.70 0.60
N ALA A 44 -1.15 -8.63 -0.39
CA ALA A 44 -0.94 -7.47 -1.23
C ALA A 44 -2.28 -6.79 -1.54
N VAL A 45 -2.38 -5.50 -1.24
CA VAL A 45 -3.52 -4.67 -1.62
C VAL A 45 -3.07 -3.77 -2.77
N ILE A 46 -3.93 -3.62 -3.77
CA ILE A 46 -3.66 -2.83 -4.97
C ILE A 46 -4.50 -1.56 -4.90
N GLU A 47 -3.83 -0.42 -4.87
CA GLU A 47 -4.42 0.88 -5.21
C GLU A 47 -4.41 1.04 -6.73
N ASP A 48 -5.58 0.96 -7.34
CA ASP A 48 -5.78 1.07 -8.79
C ASP A 48 -6.10 2.52 -9.24
N PHE A 49 -6.24 3.46 -8.32
CA PHE A 49 -6.58 4.87 -8.58
C PHE A 49 -7.89 5.08 -9.33
N GLU A 50 -8.78 4.08 -9.34
CA GLU A 50 -10.01 4.11 -10.13
C GLU A 50 -11.18 4.82 -9.43
N ALA A 51 -11.04 5.11 -8.13
CA ALA A 51 -12.04 5.75 -7.31
C ALA A 51 -12.32 7.22 -7.69
N TYR A 52 -11.35 7.91 -8.31
CA TYR A 52 -11.51 9.30 -8.73
C TYR A 52 -12.37 9.45 -9.99
N VAL A 53 -13.34 10.35 -9.98
CA VAL A 53 -14.18 10.64 -11.15
C VAL A 53 -13.51 11.72 -11.99
N VAL A 54 -12.82 11.32 -13.05
CA VAL A 54 -12.28 12.19 -14.09
C VAL A 54 -12.80 11.75 -15.46
N GLY A 55 -13.10 12.70 -16.35
CA GLY A 55 -13.62 12.40 -17.67
C GLY A 55 -12.59 11.68 -18.56
N VAL A 56 -13.07 10.78 -19.43
CA VAL A 56 -12.25 10.12 -20.45
C VAL A 56 -11.55 11.17 -21.32
N GLY A 57 -10.26 10.97 -21.56
CA GLY A 57 -9.41 11.87 -22.35
C GLY A 57 -9.15 13.21 -21.68
N SER A 58 -9.44 13.34 -20.39
CA SER A 58 -9.26 14.56 -19.60
C SER A 58 -8.27 14.33 -18.46
N ALA A 59 -7.82 15.42 -17.85
CA ALA A 59 -7.04 15.40 -16.63
C ALA A 59 -7.53 16.49 -15.67
N GLU A 60 -7.33 16.26 -14.39
CA GLU A 60 -7.78 17.16 -13.33
C GLU A 60 -6.68 17.32 -12.28
N ASN A 61 -6.25 18.57 -12.06
CA ASN A 61 -5.41 18.90 -10.92
C ASN A 61 -6.30 18.95 -9.68
N ILE A 62 -5.96 18.15 -8.66
CA ILE A 62 -6.79 18.06 -7.46
C ILE A 62 -6.66 19.29 -6.53
N GLY A 63 -5.76 20.22 -6.86
CA GLY A 63 -5.54 21.46 -6.12
C GLY A 63 -4.86 21.25 -4.77
N SER A 64 -4.21 20.10 -4.58
CA SER A 64 -3.51 19.72 -3.36
C SER A 64 -2.16 19.12 -3.68
N THR A 65 -1.17 19.36 -2.82
CA THR A 65 0.15 18.72 -2.84
C THR A 65 0.20 17.47 -1.96
N PHE A 66 -0.91 17.11 -1.33
CA PHE A 66 -1.03 15.99 -0.40
C PHE A 66 -2.37 15.28 -0.58
N LEU A 67 -2.36 13.96 -0.50
CA LEU A 67 -3.52 13.10 -0.65
C LEU A 67 -3.35 11.86 0.24
N ASP A 68 -4.36 11.58 1.05
CA ASP A 68 -4.53 10.35 1.80
C ASP A 68 -5.99 9.88 1.71
N ASP A 69 -6.32 8.79 2.40
CA ASP A 69 -7.67 8.20 2.40
C ASP A 69 -8.74 9.11 3.02
N THR A 70 -8.33 10.15 3.75
CA THR A 70 -9.23 11.12 4.39
C THR A 70 -9.42 12.40 3.57
N THR A 71 -8.61 12.59 2.53
CA THR A 71 -8.55 13.83 1.77
C THR A 71 -9.81 14.06 0.95
N ILE A 72 -10.31 15.30 0.98
CA ILE A 72 -11.30 15.82 0.04
C ILE A 72 -10.58 16.80 -0.88
N THR A 73 -10.61 16.57 -2.18
CA THR A 73 -9.89 17.38 -3.17
C THR A 73 -10.50 18.77 -3.31
N GLY A 74 -9.77 19.67 -3.97
CA GLY A 74 -10.27 21.01 -4.31
C GLY A 74 -11.53 21.00 -5.20
N THR A 75 -11.86 19.86 -5.82
CA THR A 75 -13.07 19.66 -6.61
C THR A 75 -14.20 18.96 -5.84
N GLY A 76 -13.98 18.67 -4.56
CA GLY A 76 -14.98 18.11 -3.65
C GLY A 76 -15.13 16.59 -3.70
N GLN A 77 -14.22 15.88 -4.36
CA GLN A 77 -14.20 14.42 -4.37
C GLN A 77 -13.43 13.87 -3.16
N GLY A 78 -13.85 12.73 -2.64
CA GLY A 78 -13.31 12.12 -1.42
C GLY A 78 -14.28 12.21 -0.22
N PRO A 79 -13.97 11.58 0.92
CA PRO A 79 -12.79 10.75 1.22
C PRO A 79 -12.80 9.39 0.49
N GLY A 80 -11.75 8.58 0.70
CA GLY A 80 -11.63 7.23 0.12
C GLY A 80 -11.18 7.22 -1.34
N LEU A 81 -10.41 8.22 -1.76
CA LEU A 81 -9.80 8.28 -3.09
C LEU A 81 -8.53 7.44 -3.19
N THR A 82 -7.94 7.11 -2.05
CA THR A 82 -6.86 6.15 -1.92
C THR A 82 -7.19 5.17 -0.81
N LEU A 83 -6.58 3.99 -0.85
CA LEU A 83 -6.65 3.00 0.20
C LEU A 83 -6.04 3.53 1.50
N ALA A 84 -6.60 3.08 2.62
CA ALA A 84 -6.10 3.44 3.94
C ALA A 84 -4.66 2.94 4.14
N GLY A 85 -3.86 3.73 4.85
CA GLY A 85 -2.48 3.39 5.20
C GLY A 85 -1.44 3.82 4.16
N THR A 86 -1.83 4.52 3.10
CA THR A 86 -0.91 5.19 2.17
C THR A 86 -1.23 6.68 2.06
N PHE A 87 -0.22 7.46 1.72
CA PHE A 87 -0.38 8.86 1.33
C PHE A 87 0.57 9.23 0.20
N TYR A 88 0.16 10.20 -0.59
CA TYR A 88 0.84 10.67 -1.78
C TYR A 88 1.07 12.17 -1.65
N SER A 89 2.25 12.64 -2.02
CA SER A 89 2.55 14.07 -1.96
C SER A 89 3.57 14.52 -2.98
N CYS A 90 3.63 15.83 -3.22
CA CYS A 90 4.66 16.48 -4.03
C CYS A 90 5.12 17.77 -3.34
N THR A 91 6.34 18.22 -3.64
CA THR A 91 6.95 19.40 -3.01
C THR A 91 6.59 20.73 -3.68
N GLY A 92 5.90 20.68 -4.83
CA GLY A 92 5.38 21.86 -5.53
C GLY A 92 4.28 21.49 -6.52
N GLY A 93 3.54 22.49 -7.03
CA GLY A 93 2.47 22.25 -8.00
C GLY A 93 1.22 21.61 -7.38
N SER A 94 0.67 20.59 -8.04
CA SER A 94 -0.49 19.83 -7.59
C SER A 94 -0.33 18.36 -7.95
N LEU A 95 -0.97 17.48 -7.22
CA LEU A 95 -1.25 16.13 -7.69
C LEU A 95 -2.32 16.20 -8.79
N GLN A 96 -2.28 15.27 -9.74
CA GLN A 96 -3.17 15.23 -10.89
C GLN A 96 -3.66 13.80 -11.14
N TRP A 97 -4.96 13.69 -11.41
CA TRP A 97 -5.57 12.47 -11.97
C TRP A 97 -5.71 12.62 -13.48
N ASN A 98 -5.33 11.59 -14.22
CA ASN A 98 -5.62 11.48 -15.64
C ASN A 98 -6.74 10.46 -15.82
N GLY A 99 -7.73 10.78 -16.64
CA GLY A 99 -8.75 9.83 -17.05
C GLY A 99 -8.26 8.90 -18.16
N ASP A 100 -9.01 7.83 -18.39
CA ASP A 100 -8.73 6.86 -19.46
C ASP A 100 -8.43 7.55 -20.79
N THR A 101 -7.52 6.99 -21.57
CA THR A 101 -7.12 7.48 -22.90
C THR A 101 -6.42 8.85 -22.92
N TYR A 102 -6.28 9.54 -21.79
CA TYR A 102 -5.58 10.82 -21.72
C TYR A 102 -4.13 10.64 -22.19
N PHE A 103 -3.80 11.24 -23.35
CA PHE A 103 -2.54 11.04 -24.05
C PHE A 103 -2.12 9.56 -24.24
N GLY A 104 -3.11 8.69 -24.47
CA GLY A 104 -2.90 7.28 -24.79
C GLY A 104 -2.78 6.34 -23.59
N LEU A 105 -3.01 6.82 -22.36
CA LEU A 105 -3.02 5.98 -21.15
C LEU A 105 -4.19 4.97 -21.18
N PRO A 106 -4.00 3.74 -20.67
CA PRO A 106 -5.01 2.69 -20.76
C PRO A 106 -6.14 2.82 -19.72
N THR A 107 -5.83 3.40 -18.56
CA THR A 107 -6.63 3.43 -17.32
C THR A 107 -6.57 4.83 -16.70
N LYS A 108 -7.27 5.04 -15.57
CA LYS A 108 -7.01 6.21 -14.76
C LYS A 108 -5.65 6.07 -14.13
N THR A 109 -4.95 7.18 -14.02
CA THR A 109 -3.60 7.19 -13.46
C THR A 109 -3.34 8.43 -12.64
N PHE A 110 -2.30 8.38 -11.83
CA PHE A 110 -1.98 9.40 -10.86
C PHE A 110 -0.55 9.92 -11.04
N LEU A 111 -0.32 11.22 -10.87
CA LEU A 111 1.01 11.81 -10.97
C LEU A 111 1.18 13.06 -10.10
N ALA A 112 2.45 13.43 -9.87
CA ALA A 112 2.83 14.75 -9.38
C ALA A 112 3.00 15.71 -10.57
N ASN A 113 2.11 16.70 -10.70
CA ASN A 113 2.23 17.76 -11.69
C ASN A 113 3.01 18.92 -11.05
N SER A 114 4.31 18.70 -10.89
CA SER A 114 5.22 19.55 -10.12
C SER A 114 6.46 19.90 -10.92
N GLY A 115 6.99 21.11 -10.77
CA GLY A 115 8.18 21.54 -11.50
C GLY A 115 9.45 20.71 -11.22
N ASP A 116 9.46 19.93 -10.14
CA ASP A 116 10.55 19.03 -9.74
C ASP A 116 10.26 17.54 -10.05
N SER A 117 9.14 17.23 -10.71
CA SER A 117 8.81 15.89 -11.19
C SER A 117 8.83 14.80 -10.11
N THR A 118 8.63 15.17 -8.85
CA THR A 118 8.86 14.28 -7.71
C THR A 118 7.54 13.92 -7.04
N LEU A 119 7.21 12.64 -7.08
CA LEU A 119 6.13 12.05 -6.30
C LEU A 119 6.71 11.33 -5.08
N TYR A 120 6.16 11.63 -3.92
CA TYR A 120 6.46 10.95 -2.67
C TYR A 120 5.28 10.06 -2.32
N VAL A 121 5.57 8.79 -2.03
CA VAL A 121 4.61 7.82 -1.50
C VAL A 121 5.05 7.49 -0.09
N GLY A 122 4.14 7.55 0.87
CA GLY A 122 4.41 7.16 2.24
C GLY A 122 3.40 6.13 2.71
N TYR A 123 3.84 5.30 3.64
CA TYR A 123 3.03 4.26 4.25
C TYR A 123 2.80 4.62 5.71
N ALA A 124 1.68 4.19 6.30
CA ALA A 124 1.44 4.29 7.73
C ALA A 124 2.18 3.18 8.49
N VAL A 125 2.31 2.00 7.87
CA VAL A 125 3.01 0.82 8.39
C VAL A 125 4.21 0.52 7.49
N PRO A 126 5.38 0.13 8.04
CA PRO A 126 6.52 -0.26 7.23
C PRO A 126 6.21 -1.46 6.32
N GLN A 127 6.71 -1.41 5.09
CA GLN A 127 6.47 -2.39 4.04
C GLN A 127 7.69 -3.28 3.82
N ALA A 128 7.49 -4.56 3.50
CA ALA A 128 8.60 -5.44 3.10
C ALA A 128 8.89 -5.36 1.59
N SER A 129 7.85 -5.07 0.80
CA SER A 129 7.89 -4.91 -0.65
C SER A 129 6.80 -3.94 -1.07
N VAL A 130 7.05 -3.18 -2.13
CA VAL A 130 6.06 -2.30 -2.77
C VAL A 130 6.23 -2.34 -4.28
N GLY A 131 5.15 -2.21 -5.03
CA GLY A 131 5.14 -2.30 -6.48
C GLY A 131 4.34 -1.18 -7.14
N PHE A 132 4.73 -0.79 -8.35
CA PHE A 132 4.04 0.24 -9.13
C PHE A 132 3.99 -0.16 -10.60
N GLY A 133 2.89 0.18 -11.28
CA GLY A 133 2.86 0.35 -12.73
C GLY A 133 3.33 1.76 -13.10
N LEU A 134 4.45 1.90 -13.81
CA LEU A 134 4.91 3.18 -14.32
C LEU A 134 4.48 3.39 -15.78
N HIS A 135 4.03 4.60 -16.09
CA HIS A 135 3.62 5.03 -17.42
C HIS A 135 4.25 6.38 -17.79
N ALA A 136 4.27 6.65 -19.08
CA ALA A 136 4.52 7.97 -19.64
C ALA A 136 3.49 8.26 -20.74
N PHE A 137 3.34 9.52 -21.13
CA PHE A 137 2.41 9.86 -22.21
C PHE A 137 2.89 9.33 -23.58
N SER A 138 1.95 9.09 -24.49
CA SER A 138 2.27 8.66 -25.86
C SER A 138 3.13 9.69 -26.59
N GLY A 139 4.26 9.25 -27.14
CA GLY A 139 5.24 10.12 -27.81
C GLY A 139 6.23 10.80 -26.86
N PHE A 140 6.11 10.55 -25.55
CA PHE A 140 6.89 11.21 -24.50
C PHE A 140 7.56 10.19 -23.58
N ALA A 141 8.47 9.39 -24.12
CA ALA A 141 9.24 8.45 -23.32
C ALA A 141 10.05 9.18 -22.23
N ASP A 142 10.19 8.54 -21.07
CA ASP A 142 10.88 9.07 -19.90
C ASP A 142 11.84 8.03 -19.29
N THR A 143 12.71 8.47 -18.38
CA THR A 143 13.50 7.61 -17.50
C THR A 143 13.12 7.94 -16.06
N ALA A 144 12.66 6.93 -15.34
CA ALA A 144 12.25 7.07 -13.95
C ALA A 144 13.30 6.49 -13.01
N THR A 145 13.56 7.18 -11.91
CA THR A 145 14.30 6.66 -10.75
C THR A 145 13.33 6.53 -9.57
N VAL A 146 13.28 5.34 -9.00
CA VAL A 146 12.43 4.97 -7.87
C VAL A 146 13.32 4.57 -6.70
N GLU A 147 13.15 5.22 -5.56
CA GLU A 147 14.00 5.06 -4.37
C GLU A 147 13.13 4.70 -3.16
N ALA A 148 13.44 3.59 -2.48
CA ALA A 148 12.77 3.18 -1.25
C ALA A 148 13.63 3.54 -0.03
N TYR A 149 12.99 4.12 0.99
CA TYR A 149 13.62 4.50 2.25
C TYR A 149 12.93 3.79 3.42
N ASP A 150 13.73 3.34 4.37
CA ASP A 150 13.23 2.73 5.62
C ASP A 150 12.71 3.78 6.62
N THR A 151 12.25 3.31 7.78
CA THR A 151 11.77 4.13 8.91
C THR A 151 12.84 5.06 9.49
N SER A 152 14.13 4.77 9.30
CA SER A 152 15.23 5.64 9.72
C SER A 152 15.54 6.74 8.69
N GLY A 153 14.94 6.66 7.50
CA GLY A 153 15.22 7.51 6.35
C GLY A 153 16.43 7.08 5.52
N SER A 154 16.96 5.87 5.74
CA SER A 154 18.05 5.30 4.96
C SER A 154 17.53 4.71 3.65
N LEU A 155 18.26 4.89 2.54
CA LEU A 155 17.93 4.27 1.26
C LEU A 155 18.13 2.74 1.36
N VAL A 156 17.08 1.95 1.10
CA VAL A 156 17.11 0.48 1.17
C VAL A 156 17.00 -0.20 -0.19
N ASP A 157 16.42 0.47 -1.18
CA ASP A 157 16.36 -0.04 -2.56
C ASP A 157 16.29 1.10 -3.58
N THR A 158 16.75 0.85 -4.79
CA THR A 158 16.63 1.79 -5.90
C THR A 158 16.55 1.08 -7.25
N VAL A 159 15.65 1.55 -8.10
CA VAL A 159 15.48 1.06 -9.48
C VAL A 159 15.45 2.26 -10.43
N THR A 160 16.19 2.16 -11.54
CA THR A 160 16.07 3.11 -12.66
C THR A 160 15.57 2.37 -13.89
N VAL A 161 14.47 2.83 -14.48
CA VAL A 161 13.80 2.18 -15.62
C VAL A 161 13.52 3.17 -16.75
N ASN A 162 13.54 2.67 -17.99
CA ASN A 162 13.04 3.40 -19.14
C ASN A 162 11.52 3.19 -19.24
N VAL A 163 10.76 4.28 -19.37
CA VAL A 163 9.30 4.30 -19.48
C VAL A 163 8.94 4.77 -20.89
N PRO A 164 8.73 3.85 -21.85
CA PRO A 164 8.75 4.19 -23.28
C PRO A 164 7.50 4.94 -23.78
N GLY A 165 6.47 5.06 -22.94
CA GLY A 165 5.17 5.63 -23.31
C GLY A 165 4.06 5.04 -22.44
N PRO A 166 2.85 4.84 -22.99
CA PRO A 166 1.67 4.53 -22.18
C PRO A 166 1.59 3.07 -21.72
N ALA A 167 2.46 2.18 -22.22
CA ALA A 167 2.50 0.81 -21.75
C ALA A 167 3.06 0.74 -20.32
N THR A 168 2.40 -0.03 -19.46
CA THR A 168 2.83 -0.24 -18.07
C THR A 168 4.22 -0.83 -18.00
N VAL A 169 5.10 -0.20 -17.22
CA VAL A 169 6.42 -0.72 -16.84
C VAL A 169 6.36 -1.09 -15.35
N PRO A 170 6.34 -2.39 -15.00
CA PRO A 170 6.28 -2.79 -13.60
C PRO A 170 7.60 -2.48 -12.89
N VAL A 171 7.49 -1.89 -11.70
CA VAL A 171 8.59 -1.68 -10.77
C VAL A 171 8.25 -2.35 -9.46
N THR A 172 9.21 -3.05 -8.87
CA THR A 172 9.11 -3.62 -7.52
C THR A 172 10.33 -3.18 -6.73
N LEU A 173 10.10 -2.72 -5.51
CA LEU A 173 11.13 -2.40 -4.53
C LEU A 173 11.02 -3.39 -3.38
N THR A 174 12.15 -3.87 -2.88
CA THR A 174 12.21 -4.78 -1.73
C THR A 174 13.21 -4.27 -0.72
N GLY A 175 12.84 -4.30 0.55
CA GLY A 175 13.73 -3.79 1.60
C GLY A 175 13.12 -3.95 2.98
N PRO A 176 13.95 -3.94 4.03
CA PRO A 176 13.43 -3.95 5.40
C PRO A 176 12.72 -2.63 5.69
N ASN A 177 11.47 -2.73 6.19
CA ASN A 177 10.74 -1.61 6.78
C ASN A 177 10.60 -0.36 5.88
N ILE A 178 10.30 -0.52 4.60
CA ILE A 178 10.08 0.60 3.67
C ILE A 178 8.94 1.49 4.21
N GLN A 179 9.25 2.74 4.53
CA GLN A 179 8.27 3.72 5.04
C GLN A 179 7.93 4.78 4.00
N ARG A 180 8.84 5.00 3.03
CA ARG A 180 8.71 6.06 2.02
C ARG A 180 9.32 5.61 0.70
N VAL A 181 8.64 5.91 -0.40
CA VAL A 181 9.18 5.84 -1.76
C VAL A 181 9.24 7.23 -2.37
N ILE A 182 10.31 7.51 -3.10
CA ILE A 182 10.46 8.70 -3.93
C ILE A 182 10.53 8.26 -5.38
N ILE A 183 9.68 8.83 -6.23
CA ILE A 183 9.60 8.55 -7.65
C ILE A 183 9.93 9.85 -8.39
N ARG A 184 10.94 9.80 -9.28
CA ARG A 184 11.42 10.95 -10.05
C ARG A 184 11.49 10.61 -11.53
N GLY A 185 11.09 11.56 -12.39
CA GLY A 185 11.28 11.48 -13.83
C GLY A 185 12.02 12.69 -14.40
N THR A 186 12.17 12.71 -15.72
CA THR A 186 12.83 13.81 -16.44
C THR A 186 11.89 15.00 -16.65
N TYR A 187 10.57 14.75 -16.69
CA TYR A 187 9.56 15.77 -16.98
C TYR A 187 8.65 16.04 -15.78
N SER A 188 8.19 17.29 -15.63
CA SER A 188 7.34 17.74 -14.51
C SER A 188 5.95 17.08 -14.41
N TRP A 189 5.66 16.14 -15.31
CA TRP A 189 4.40 15.42 -15.46
C TRP A 189 4.64 13.91 -15.67
N SER A 190 5.85 13.41 -15.37
CA SER A 190 6.25 12.02 -15.53
C SER A 190 7.32 11.64 -14.50
N PRO A 191 7.38 10.38 -14.01
CA PRO A 191 6.53 9.25 -14.39
C PRO A 191 5.14 9.36 -13.78
N ILE A 192 4.23 8.63 -14.43
CA ILE A 192 2.83 8.48 -14.06
C ILE A 192 2.71 7.12 -13.37
N ILE A 193 1.99 7.03 -12.27
CA ILE A 193 1.80 5.77 -11.53
C ILE A 193 0.38 5.22 -11.72
N ASP A 194 0.30 3.90 -11.68
CA ASP A 194 -0.90 3.08 -11.64
C ASP A 194 -0.61 1.80 -10.84
N ASP A 195 -1.64 1.01 -10.51
CA ASP A 195 -1.53 -0.32 -9.87
C ASP A 195 -0.47 -0.37 -8.74
N HIS A 196 -0.64 0.47 -7.71
CA HIS A 196 0.26 0.51 -6.58
C HIS A 196 -0.01 -0.65 -5.60
N ASP A 197 0.88 -1.65 -5.61
CA ASP A 197 0.83 -2.84 -4.76
C ASP A 197 1.64 -2.62 -3.47
N PHE A 198 0.99 -2.79 -2.31
CA PHE A 198 1.63 -2.69 -1.01
C PHE A 198 0.95 -3.58 0.04
N ASP A 199 1.62 -3.85 1.15
CA ASP A 199 1.01 -4.50 2.32
C ASP A 199 0.03 -3.51 3.00
N GLY A 200 -1.27 -3.80 2.93
CA GLY A 200 -2.35 -3.00 3.52
C GLY A 200 -2.35 -2.90 5.06
N GLY A 201 -1.23 -3.15 5.72
CA GLY A 201 -1.04 -2.91 7.15
C GLY A 201 -1.63 -3.96 8.08
N THR A 202 -2.24 -5.04 7.59
CA THR A 202 -2.70 -6.14 8.47
C THR A 202 -1.58 -7.08 8.93
N SER A 203 -0.39 -6.95 8.35
CA SER A 203 0.69 -7.93 8.46
C SER A 203 2.05 -7.26 8.23
N CYS A 204 2.69 -6.70 9.26
CA CYS A 204 4.08 -6.26 9.12
C CYS A 204 5.07 -7.44 9.16
N GLY A 205 4.80 -8.48 8.38
CA GLY A 205 5.68 -9.65 8.25
C GLY A 205 5.71 -10.57 9.47
N LEU A 206 4.81 -10.40 10.45
CA LEU A 206 4.69 -11.35 11.56
C LEU A 206 4.25 -12.72 11.04
N GLN A 207 5.06 -13.74 11.30
CA GLN A 207 4.77 -15.12 10.88
C GLN A 207 4.72 -16.03 12.09
N LEU A 208 3.53 -16.53 12.39
CA LEU A 208 3.28 -17.56 13.38
C LEU A 208 3.46 -18.94 12.73
N SER A 209 4.13 -19.82 13.46
CA SER A 209 4.29 -21.24 13.15
C SER A 209 4.15 -22.06 14.43
N VAL A 210 3.75 -23.34 14.30
CA VAL A 210 3.55 -24.23 15.44
C VAL A 210 4.25 -25.56 15.23
N SER A 211 4.76 -26.16 16.30
CA SER A 211 5.36 -27.50 16.31
C SER A 211 5.07 -28.20 17.64
N GLY A 212 5.13 -29.54 17.66
CA GLY A 212 4.86 -30.34 18.87
C GLY A 212 3.70 -31.32 18.68
N SER A 213 3.03 -31.69 19.78
CA SER A 213 1.94 -32.67 19.76
C SER A 213 0.67 -32.11 20.36
N CYS A 214 -0.47 -32.38 19.72
CA CYS A 214 -1.79 -32.09 20.25
C CYS A 214 -2.56 -33.42 20.45
N PRO A 215 -3.04 -33.75 21.66
CA PRO A 215 -2.84 -33.00 22.91
C PRO A 215 -1.39 -33.08 23.42
N GLY A 216 -0.95 -32.05 24.14
CA GLY A 216 0.39 -32.02 24.72
C GLY A 216 1.11 -30.67 24.57
N PRO A 217 2.41 -30.62 24.84
CA PRO A 217 3.20 -29.42 24.65
C PRO A 217 3.34 -29.10 23.17
N MET A 218 2.98 -27.86 22.80
CA MET A 218 3.22 -27.27 21.48
C MET A 218 4.00 -25.97 21.62
N THR A 219 4.98 -25.78 20.74
CA THR A 219 5.77 -24.55 20.64
C THR A 219 5.22 -23.68 19.51
N PHE A 220 4.91 -22.44 19.86
CA PHE A 220 4.45 -21.38 18.97
C PHE A 220 5.62 -20.44 18.74
N THR A 221 6.02 -20.32 17.48
CA THR A 221 7.13 -19.50 17.04
C THR A 221 6.60 -18.36 16.19
N VAL A 222 6.81 -17.12 16.65
CA VAL A 222 6.50 -15.90 15.90
C VAL A 222 7.79 -15.29 15.43
N ASN A 223 7.92 -15.00 14.14
CA ASN A 223 9.03 -14.28 13.55
C ASN A 223 8.58 -12.90 13.06
N GLY A 224 9.52 -11.99 12.85
CA GLY A 224 9.28 -10.72 12.16
C GLY A 224 9.05 -9.52 13.08
N GLY A 225 9.14 -9.69 14.41
CA GLY A 225 9.08 -8.56 15.35
C GLY A 225 10.44 -7.89 15.56
N ALA A 226 10.48 -6.64 16.04
CA ALA A 226 11.74 -6.01 16.41
C ALA A 226 12.24 -6.53 17.77
N PRO A 227 13.56 -6.67 18.00
CA PRO A 227 14.10 -7.11 19.28
C PRO A 227 13.61 -6.29 20.48
N GLY A 228 13.07 -6.98 21.48
CA GLY A 228 12.50 -6.38 22.69
C GLY A 228 11.04 -5.98 22.58
N ASP A 229 10.42 -6.02 21.39
CA ASP A 229 9.02 -5.68 21.23
C ASP A 229 8.09 -6.65 21.98
N PRO A 230 7.00 -6.16 22.59
CA PRO A 230 6.00 -6.98 23.25
C PRO A 230 5.10 -7.72 22.25
N CYS A 231 5.04 -9.05 22.34
CA CYS A 231 4.16 -9.94 21.60
C CYS A 231 3.07 -10.53 22.51
N LYS A 232 1.87 -10.68 21.95
CA LYS A 232 0.71 -11.30 22.61
C LYS A 232 0.11 -12.36 21.69
N PHE A 233 -0.27 -13.50 22.24
CA PHE A 233 -1.04 -14.51 21.52
C PHE A 233 -2.53 -14.34 21.85
N GLY A 234 -3.39 -14.58 20.86
CA GLY A 234 -4.84 -14.73 21.01
C GLY A 234 -5.30 -16.02 20.36
N TYR A 235 -6.41 -16.57 20.85
CA TYR A 235 -7.03 -17.77 20.28
C TYR A 235 -8.54 -17.62 20.15
N ALA A 236 -9.16 -18.34 19.22
CA ALA A 236 -10.60 -18.39 19.00
C ALA A 236 -11.03 -19.78 18.50
N PHE A 237 -12.35 -20.04 18.48
CA PHE A 237 -12.92 -21.28 17.92
C PHE A 237 -13.34 -21.16 16.44
N GLY A 238 -13.08 -20.00 15.84
CA GLY A 238 -13.34 -19.72 14.43
C GLY A 238 -12.49 -18.55 13.93
N THR A 239 -12.40 -18.42 12.61
CA THR A 239 -11.81 -17.26 11.95
C THR A 239 -12.86 -16.17 11.74
N GLY A 240 -12.43 -14.92 11.64
CA GLY A 240 -13.33 -13.79 11.49
C GLY A 240 -12.61 -12.44 11.45
N SER A 241 -13.30 -11.40 11.91
CA SER A 241 -12.80 -10.02 11.93
C SER A 241 -13.06 -9.37 13.29
N PHE A 242 -12.47 -9.94 14.35
CA PHE A 242 -12.60 -9.40 15.70
C PHE A 242 -11.77 -8.12 15.87
N VAL A 243 -12.42 -7.04 16.32
CA VAL A 243 -11.77 -5.76 16.63
C VAL A 243 -11.37 -5.75 18.10
N ILE A 244 -10.09 -5.50 18.39
CA ILE A 244 -9.58 -5.42 19.76
C ILE A 244 -10.26 -4.23 20.46
N PRO A 245 -10.99 -4.44 21.58
CA PRO A 245 -11.83 -3.40 22.16
C PRO A 245 -11.06 -2.39 23.02
N SER A 246 -9.88 -2.73 23.52
CA SER A 246 -9.12 -1.89 24.44
C SER A 246 -7.64 -2.29 24.52
N GLY A 247 -6.78 -1.38 25.00
CA GLY A 247 -5.35 -1.60 25.19
C GLY A 247 -4.51 -0.89 24.13
N PRO A 248 -3.19 -1.16 24.07
CA PRO A 248 -2.27 -0.52 23.13
C PRO A 248 -2.66 -0.68 21.66
N CYS A 249 -3.32 -1.80 21.34
CA CYS A 249 -3.79 -2.12 19.98
C CYS A 249 -5.31 -2.11 19.86
N ALA A 250 -5.98 -1.24 20.62
CA ALA A 250 -7.41 -1.01 20.43
C ALA A 250 -7.70 -0.55 19.00
N GLY A 251 -8.74 -1.13 18.38
CA GLY A 251 -9.11 -0.84 16.99
C GLY A 251 -8.46 -1.75 15.95
N THR A 252 -7.40 -2.49 16.30
CA THR A 252 -6.81 -3.48 15.39
C THR A 252 -7.80 -4.62 15.11
N VAL A 253 -7.99 -4.93 13.83
CA VAL A 253 -8.78 -6.06 13.37
C VAL A 253 -7.91 -7.30 13.33
N THR A 254 -8.34 -8.37 13.98
CA THR A 254 -7.67 -9.68 14.00
C THR A 254 -8.36 -10.65 13.03
N GLY A 255 -7.67 -11.72 12.64
CA GLY A 255 -8.25 -12.77 11.78
C GLY A 255 -9.10 -13.80 12.54
N LEU A 256 -9.36 -13.55 13.83
CA LEU A 256 -10.12 -14.40 14.72
C LEU A 256 -11.58 -13.93 14.80
N ASP A 257 -12.50 -14.83 15.15
CA ASP A 257 -13.91 -14.47 15.34
C ASP A 257 -14.19 -13.77 16.68
N GLY A 258 -15.47 -13.45 16.93
CA GLY A 258 -15.91 -12.76 18.15
C GLY A 258 -15.65 -13.51 19.48
N THR A 259 -15.14 -14.75 19.44
CA THR A 259 -14.73 -15.54 20.61
C THR A 259 -13.26 -15.37 20.97
N ALA A 260 -12.54 -14.51 20.25
CA ALA A 260 -11.13 -14.23 20.45
C ALA A 260 -10.81 -13.92 21.92
N THR A 261 -9.91 -14.73 22.50
CA THR A 261 -9.47 -14.64 23.88
C THR A 261 -7.95 -14.48 23.93
N PRO A 262 -7.41 -13.47 24.63
CA PRO A 262 -5.97 -13.31 24.76
C PRO A 262 -5.37 -14.39 25.68
N VAL A 263 -4.25 -14.98 25.27
CA VAL A 263 -3.46 -15.89 26.12
C VAL A 263 -2.80 -15.08 27.24
N PRO A 264 -2.77 -15.58 28.50
CA PRO A 264 -2.09 -14.92 29.60
C PRO A 264 -0.60 -14.65 29.32
N GLY A 265 -0.09 -13.53 29.81
CA GLY A 265 1.31 -13.11 29.66
C GLY A 265 1.57 -12.22 28.43
N THR A 266 2.70 -11.52 28.45
CA THR A 266 3.25 -10.78 27.31
C THR A 266 4.66 -11.28 27.13
N PHE A 267 5.00 -11.60 25.89
CA PHE A 267 6.28 -12.21 25.53
C PHE A 267 7.11 -11.16 24.80
N LEU A 268 8.44 -11.23 24.85
CA LEU A 268 9.28 -10.26 24.16
C LEU A 268 10.00 -10.95 23.00
N PHE A 269 10.04 -10.29 21.85
CA PHE A 269 10.90 -10.73 20.75
C PHE A 269 12.36 -10.70 21.20
N ASP A 270 13.11 -11.75 20.88
CA ASP A 270 14.53 -11.86 21.20
C ASP A 270 15.41 -11.04 20.22
N GLY A 271 16.73 -11.15 20.36
CA GLY A 271 17.69 -10.44 19.50
C GLY A 271 17.58 -10.78 18.00
N ALA A 272 16.90 -11.88 17.64
CA ALA A 272 16.66 -12.28 16.26
C ALA A 272 15.25 -11.89 15.77
N GLY A 273 14.46 -11.16 16.57
CA GLY A 273 13.10 -10.82 16.21
C GLY A 273 12.14 -12.00 16.29
N GLN A 274 12.41 -12.94 17.21
CA GLN A 274 11.62 -14.16 17.38
C GLN A 274 11.01 -14.27 18.79
N VAL A 275 9.80 -14.80 18.87
CA VAL A 275 9.18 -15.28 20.12
C VAL A 275 8.94 -16.77 20.00
N ASN A 276 9.51 -17.56 20.92
CA ASN A 276 9.27 -19.00 21.03
C ASN A 276 8.60 -19.30 22.38
N GLN A 277 7.34 -19.73 22.36
CA GLN A 277 6.59 -20.06 23.58
C GLN A 277 5.99 -21.46 23.50
N THR A 278 6.20 -22.26 24.53
CA THR A 278 5.61 -23.59 24.65
C THR A 278 4.41 -23.56 25.59
N PHE A 279 3.24 -23.95 25.09
CA PHE A 279 2.02 -24.10 25.87
C PHE A 279 1.57 -25.55 25.90
N PHE A 280 0.88 -25.96 26.96
CA PHE A 280 0.18 -27.24 26.98
C PHE A 280 -1.19 -27.08 26.31
N VAL A 281 -1.40 -27.79 25.20
CA VAL A 281 -2.63 -27.74 24.42
C VAL A 281 -3.56 -28.88 24.83
N PRO A 282 -4.79 -28.58 25.31
CA PRO A 282 -5.73 -29.61 25.72
C PRO A 282 -6.33 -30.35 24.51
N PRO A 283 -6.81 -31.60 24.68
CA PRO A 283 -7.39 -32.38 23.58
C PRO A 283 -8.53 -31.68 22.84
N GLY A 284 -9.35 -30.89 23.53
CA GLY A 284 -10.48 -30.18 22.92
C GLY A 284 -10.09 -29.01 22.02
N ALA A 285 -8.82 -28.61 22.00
CA ALA A 285 -8.31 -27.55 21.13
C ALA A 285 -7.75 -28.08 19.80
N CYS A 286 -7.38 -29.37 19.75
CA CYS A 286 -6.80 -30.01 18.56
C CYS A 286 -7.82 -30.04 17.42
N GLY A 287 -7.49 -29.42 16.29
CA GLY A 287 -8.37 -29.28 15.12
C GLY A 287 -9.55 -28.33 15.32
N ALA A 288 -9.62 -27.57 16.42
CA ALA A 288 -10.77 -26.74 16.76
C ALA A 288 -10.44 -25.28 17.11
N VAL A 289 -9.19 -24.98 17.48
CA VAL A 289 -8.77 -23.65 17.93
C VAL A 289 -7.82 -23.02 16.92
N TYR A 290 -8.11 -21.77 16.58
CA TYR A 290 -7.29 -20.90 15.76
C TYR A 290 -6.46 -19.97 16.65
N VAL A 291 -5.19 -19.76 16.33
CA VAL A 291 -4.26 -18.91 17.09
C VAL A 291 -3.68 -17.85 16.17
N GLN A 292 -3.49 -16.65 16.71
CA GLN A 292 -2.82 -15.53 16.07
C GLN A 292 -1.92 -14.83 17.09
N ALA A 293 -0.82 -14.25 16.63
CA ALA A 293 0.02 -13.36 17.43
C ALA A 293 -0.19 -11.90 17.01
N ILE A 294 0.03 -10.98 17.95
CA ILE A 294 0.05 -9.54 17.72
C ILE A 294 1.28 -8.93 18.38
N ASN A 295 2.02 -8.08 17.66
CA ASN A 295 3.03 -7.21 18.27
C ASN A 295 2.30 -5.99 18.86
N LEU A 296 2.44 -5.77 20.16
CA LEU A 296 1.77 -4.70 20.90
C LEU A 296 2.45 -3.34 20.76
N ALA A 297 3.63 -3.26 20.14
CA ALA A 297 4.31 -1.99 19.85
C ALA A 297 3.74 -1.29 18.62
N ASP A 298 3.49 -2.05 17.54
CA ASP A 298 3.06 -1.56 16.23
C ASP A 298 1.66 -2.08 15.83
N CYS A 299 1.08 -2.96 16.64
CA CYS A 299 -0.23 -3.55 16.45
C CYS A 299 -0.39 -4.41 15.21
N CYS A 300 0.72 -4.93 14.69
CA CYS A 300 0.70 -5.89 13.62
C CYS A 300 0.22 -7.26 14.07
N THR A 301 -0.49 -7.96 13.19
CA THR A 301 -0.93 -9.33 13.44
C THR A 301 -0.18 -10.34 12.57
N SER A 302 -0.01 -11.56 13.06
CA SER A 302 0.51 -12.68 12.28
C SER A 302 -0.55 -13.31 11.38
N ASN A 303 -0.17 -14.29 10.56
CA ASN A 303 -1.13 -15.27 10.04
C ASN A 303 -1.89 -16.00 11.17
N VAL A 304 -3.07 -16.51 10.85
CA VAL A 304 -3.88 -17.35 11.74
C VAL A 304 -3.57 -18.83 11.47
N ILE A 305 -3.34 -19.61 12.53
CA ILE A 305 -3.06 -21.05 12.43
C ILE A 305 -4.12 -21.86 13.18
N LEU A 306 -4.68 -22.87 12.52
CA LEU A 306 -5.43 -23.94 13.19
C LEU A 306 -4.45 -24.87 13.93
N ILE A 307 -4.70 -25.11 15.21
CA ILE A 307 -3.96 -26.13 15.96
C ILE A 307 -4.27 -27.50 15.33
N PRO A 308 -3.25 -28.25 14.85
CA PRO A 308 -3.44 -29.54 14.19
C PRO A 308 -3.91 -30.66 15.13
#